data_AF-A0A6G2FVL5-F1
#
_entry.id   AF-A0A6G2FVL5-F1
#
_cell.length_a   1.000
_cell.length_b   1.000
_cell.length_c   1.000
_cell.angle_alpha   90.00
_cell.angle_beta   90.00
_cell.angle_gamma   90.00
#
_symmetry.space_group_name_H-M   'P 1'
#
loop_
_entity.id
_entity.type
_entity.pdbx_description
1 polymer ?
#
loop_
_entity_poly.entity_id
_entity_poly.type
_entity_poly.pdbx_seq_one_letter_code
_entity_poly.pdbx_strand_id
1 'polypeptide(L)'
;MNTNTSDSLSDSDTRDVALPAHVLDRVDDRLPRTNFDTSEEYVTYVLEEVLARVEDASDDEYESVDEREVENRLKSLGYME
;
A
#
# COMPACT_ATOMS: atom_id res chain seq x y z
N MET A 1 37.13 23.41 -8.72
CA MET A 1 35.88 23.56 -7.96
C MET A 1 34.73 23.56 -8.96
N ASN A 2 33.94 22.49 -9.00
CA ASN A 2 32.73 22.42 -9.81
C ASN A 2 31.64 21.78 -8.93
N THR A 3 30.94 22.60 -8.16
CA THR A 3 29.72 22.21 -7.46
C THR A 3 28.56 22.63 -8.33
N ASN A 4 28.01 21.71 -9.12
CA ASN A 4 26.69 21.90 -9.67
C ASN A 4 25.93 20.59 -9.65
N THR A 5 24.63 20.71 -9.42
CA THR A 5 23.65 19.64 -9.22
C THR A 5 23.55 19.13 -7.79
N SER A 6 23.16 20.05 -6.90
CA SER A 6 22.13 19.71 -5.92
C SER A 6 20.87 19.35 -6.72
N ASP A 7 20.69 18.06 -6.99
CA ASP A 7 19.40 17.50 -7.39
C ASP A 7 18.52 17.57 -6.14
N SER A 8 17.91 18.74 -5.93
CA SER A 8 16.83 18.89 -4.96
C SER A 8 15.62 18.25 -5.62
N LEU A 9 15.38 16.98 -5.31
CA LEU A 9 14.08 16.33 -5.50
C LEU A 9 13.03 17.30 -4.95
N SER A 10 12.31 17.96 -5.85
CA SER A 10 11.31 18.94 -5.49
C SER A 10 10.10 18.20 -4.95
N ASP A 11 9.69 18.57 -3.74
CA ASP A 11 8.50 18.17 -2.96
C ASP A 11 7.15 18.47 -3.68
N SER A 12 7.09 18.42 -5.02
CA SER A 12 6.05 19.10 -5.81
C SER A 12 5.45 18.32 -6.99
N ASP A 13 5.74 17.02 -7.13
CA ASP A 13 5.08 16.18 -8.14
C ASP A 13 3.77 15.58 -7.59
N THR A 14 2.78 16.42 -7.28
CA THR A 14 1.42 16.00 -6.91
C THR A 14 0.50 16.00 -8.14
N ARG A 15 -0.52 15.13 -8.12
CA ARG A 15 -1.54 15.03 -9.17
C ARG A 15 -2.92 14.97 -8.53
N ASP A 16 -3.87 15.71 -9.10
CA ASP A 16 -5.23 15.78 -8.59
C ASP A 16 -6.05 14.53 -8.94
N VAL A 17 -6.75 13.98 -7.94
CA VAL A 17 -7.73 12.90 -8.11
C VAL A 17 -9.05 13.33 -7.49
N ALA A 18 -10.12 13.30 -8.28
CA ALA A 18 -11.45 13.63 -7.79
C ALA A 18 -12.01 12.48 -6.94
N LEU A 19 -12.32 12.77 -5.67
CA LEU A 19 -12.97 11.85 -4.75
C LEU A 19 -14.46 12.21 -4.58
N PRO A 20 -15.35 11.22 -4.40
CA PRO A 20 -16.71 11.51 -4.01
C PRO A 20 -16.77 12.28 -2.69
N ALA A 21 -17.64 13.30 -2.60
CA ALA A 21 -17.74 14.16 -1.41
C ALA A 21 -17.92 13.36 -0.11
N HIS A 22 -18.81 12.36 -0.13
CA HIS A 22 -19.08 11.49 1.02
C HIS A 22 -17.87 10.64 1.50
N VAL A 23 -16.82 10.50 0.68
CA VAL A 23 -15.56 9.88 1.09
C VAL A 23 -14.69 10.92 1.78
N LEU A 24 -14.55 12.12 1.17
CA LEU A 24 -13.77 13.22 1.75
C LEU A 24 -14.36 13.67 3.11
N ASP A 25 -15.69 13.77 3.23
CA ASP A 25 -16.35 14.09 4.50
C ASP A 25 -15.96 13.10 5.61
N ARG A 26 -15.86 11.81 5.28
CA ARG A 26 -15.45 10.76 6.24
C ARG A 26 -13.97 10.84 6.59
N VAL A 27 -13.13 11.29 5.66
CA VAL A 27 -11.71 11.57 5.91
C VAL A 27 -11.60 12.75 6.89
N ASP A 28 -12.31 13.84 6.62
CA ASP A 28 -12.30 15.06 7.44
C ASP A 28 -12.86 14.80 8.85
N ASP A 29 -13.93 14.02 8.98
CA ASP A 29 -14.50 13.62 10.28
C ASP A 29 -13.51 12.79 11.13
N ARG A 30 -12.64 12.04 10.47
CA ARG A 30 -11.66 11.16 11.12
C ARG A 30 -10.34 11.86 11.40
N LEU A 31 -9.96 12.87 10.60
CA LEU A 31 -8.70 13.60 10.68
C LEU A 31 -8.33 14.06 12.11
N PRO A 32 -9.24 14.63 12.94
CA PRO A 32 -8.92 15.08 14.30
C PRO A 32 -8.53 13.94 15.27
N ARG A 33 -8.74 12.68 14.88
CA ARG A 33 -8.39 11.49 15.66
C ARG A 33 -7.10 10.83 15.18
N THR A 34 -6.40 11.48 14.26
CA THR A 34 -5.14 11.01 13.67
C THR A 34 -4.00 11.96 14.03
N ASN A 35 -2.78 11.61 13.61
CA ASN A 35 -1.60 12.47 13.77
C ASN A 35 -1.30 13.31 12.52
N PHE A 36 -2.23 13.35 11.55
CA PHE A 36 -2.06 14.09 10.30
C PHE A 36 -2.65 15.49 10.43
N ASP A 37 -1.98 16.47 9.83
CA ASP A 37 -2.41 17.87 9.89
C ASP A 37 -3.38 18.23 8.77
N THR A 38 -3.38 17.45 7.67
CA THR A 38 -4.21 17.70 6.48
C THR A 38 -4.87 16.44 5.95
N SER A 39 -6.01 16.61 5.29
CA SER A 39 -6.73 15.53 4.62
C SER A 39 -5.91 14.92 3.48
N GLU A 40 -5.08 15.73 2.81
CA GLU A 40 -4.16 15.26 1.75
C GLU A 40 -3.13 14.28 2.31
N GLU A 41 -2.47 14.63 3.41
CA GLU A 41 -1.49 13.77 4.08
C GLU A 41 -2.14 12.47 4.55
N TYR A 42 -3.33 12.56 5.16
CA TYR A 42 -4.04 11.39 5.64
C TYR A 42 -4.49 10.47 4.49
N VAL A 43 -5.02 11.03 3.40
CA VAL A 43 -5.44 10.26 2.22
C VAL A 43 -4.24 9.60 1.56
N THR A 44 -3.12 10.31 1.45
CA THR A 44 -1.88 9.78 0.88
C THR A 44 -1.43 8.57 1.66
N TYR A 45 -1.30 8.69 2.98
CA TYR A 45 -0.91 7.57 3.85
C TYR A 45 -1.83 6.36 3.71
N VAL A 46 -3.15 6.59 3.71
CA VAL A 46 -4.12 5.48 3.58
C VAL A 46 -4.01 4.79 2.22
N LEU A 47 -3.81 5.54 1.14
CA LEU A 47 -3.65 4.97 -0.19
C LEU A 47 -2.33 4.19 -0.33
N GLU A 48 -1.22 4.73 0.16
CA GLU A 48 0.08 4.05 0.19
C GLU A 48 0.00 2.73 0.97
N GLU A 49 -0.63 2.74 2.14
CA GLU A 49 -0.87 1.56 2.96
C GLU A 49 -1.72 0.49 2.25
N VAL A 50 -2.72 0.91 1.48
CA VAL A 50 -3.54 -0.03 0.69
C VAL A 50 -2.75 -0.58 -0.49
N LEU A 51 -1.99 0.25 -1.19
CA LEU A 51 -1.14 -0.15 -2.31
C LEU A 51 -0.07 -1.14 -1.85
N ALA A 52 0.64 -0.84 -0.76
CA ALA A 52 1.65 -1.72 -0.19
C ALA A 52 1.08 -3.11 0.13
N ARG A 53 -0.13 -3.19 0.72
CA ARG A 53 -0.79 -4.48 0.98
C ARG A 53 -1.16 -5.24 -0.29
N VAL A 54 -1.58 -4.53 -1.34
CA VAL A 54 -1.93 -5.17 -2.62
C VAL A 54 -0.67 -5.65 -3.34
N GLU A 55 0.40 -4.86 -3.32
CA GLU A 55 1.69 -5.18 -3.91
C GLU A 55 2.36 -6.35 -3.19
N ASP A 56 2.42 -6.31 -1.85
CA ASP A 56 2.94 -7.38 -0.99
C ASP A 56 2.12 -8.67 -1.15
N ALA A 57 0.79 -8.58 -1.16
CA ALA A 57 -0.06 -9.73 -1.45
C ALA A 57 0.14 -10.25 -2.88
N SER A 58 0.46 -9.41 -3.85
CA SER A 58 0.77 -9.86 -5.21
C SER A 58 2.18 -10.45 -5.37
N ASP A 59 3.15 -10.03 -4.55
CA ASP A 59 4.47 -10.66 -4.47
C ASP A 59 4.40 -12.01 -3.71
N ASP A 60 3.62 -12.10 -2.64
CA ASP A 60 3.42 -13.34 -1.86
C ASP A 60 2.39 -14.31 -2.48
N GLU A 61 1.41 -13.84 -3.26
CA GLU A 61 0.47 -14.71 -4.02
C GLU A 61 1.10 -15.26 -5.31
N TYR A 62 2.26 -14.73 -5.71
CA TYR A 62 3.09 -15.26 -6.80
C TYR A 62 4.41 -15.92 -6.37
N GLU A 63 4.73 -16.03 -5.08
CA GLU A 63 5.50 -17.19 -4.61
C GLU A 63 4.57 -18.39 -4.70
N SER A 64 4.49 -18.95 -5.90
CA SER A 64 3.84 -20.21 -6.20
C SER A 64 4.16 -21.22 -5.11
N VAL A 65 3.25 -21.40 -4.15
CA VAL A 65 3.32 -22.54 -3.24
C VAL A 65 3.21 -23.73 -4.17
N ASP A 66 4.35 -24.37 -4.44
CA ASP A 66 4.43 -25.44 -5.43
C ASP A 66 3.37 -26.46 -5.02
N GLU A 67 2.42 -26.73 -5.90
CA GLU A 67 1.25 -27.57 -5.61
C GLU A 67 1.71 -28.93 -5.02
N ARG A 68 2.93 -29.36 -5.35
CA ARG A 68 3.61 -30.53 -4.80
C ARG A 68 3.95 -30.40 -3.31
N GLU A 69 4.33 -29.22 -2.82
CA GLU A 69 4.60 -28.98 -1.39
C GLU A 69 3.30 -29.06 -0.57
N VAL A 70 2.21 -28.49 -1.09
CA VAL A 70 0.89 -28.59 -0.49
C VAL A 70 0.43 -30.05 -0.46
N GLU A 71 0.55 -30.77 -1.57
CA GLU A 71 0.16 -32.17 -1.69
C GLU A 71 0.96 -33.07 -0.72
N ASN A 72 2.27 -32.86 -0.62
CA ASN A 72 3.13 -33.60 0.31
C ASN A 72 2.75 -33.34 1.77
N ARG A 73 2.44 -32.09 2.13
CA ARG A 73 1.99 -31.75 3.48
C ARG A 73 0.63 -32.36 3.79
N LEU A 74 -0.30 -32.37 2.84
CA LEU A 74 -1.61 -32.98 2.99
C LEU A 74 -1.53 -34.51 3.11
N LYS A 75 -0.66 -35.18 2.33
CA LYS A 75 -0.35 -36.61 2.47
C LYS A 75 0.24 -36.95 3.83
N SER A 76 1.21 -36.17 4.30
CA SER A 76 1.84 -36.34 5.62
C SER A 76 0.82 -36.22 6.77
N LEU A 77 -0.16 -35.34 6.61
CA LEU A 77 -1.26 -35.14 7.57
C LEU A 77 -2.43 -36.13 7.38
N GLY A 78 -2.39 -37.00 6.37
CA GLY A 78 -3.42 -38.02 6.11
C GLY A 78 -4.70 -37.50 5.45
N TYR A 79 -4.66 -36.31 4.85
CA TYR A 79 -5.79 -35.72 4.13
C TYR A 79 -5.84 -36.12 2.64
N MET A 80 -4.80 -36.79 2.12
CA MET A 80 -4.70 -37.31 0.75
C MET A 80 -3.93 -38.64 0.74
N GLU A 81 -4.25 -39.55 -0.20
CA GLU A 81 -3.53 -40.81 -0.46
C GLU A 81 -2.51 -40.67 -1.60
#